data_AF-A0A524M7P6-F1
#
_entry.id   AF-A0A524M7P6-F1
#
_cell.length_a   1.000
_cell.length_b   1.000
_cell.length_c   1.000
_cell.angle_alpha   90.00
_cell.angle_beta   90.00
_cell.angle_gamma   90.00
#
_symmetry.space_group_name_H-M   'P 1'
#
loop_
_entity.id
_entity.type
_entity.pdbx_description
1 polymer ?
#
loop_
_entity_poly.entity_id
_entity_poly.type
_entity_poly.pdbx_seq_one_letter_code
_entity_poly.pdbx_strand_id
1 'polypeptide(L)'
;MRAPCALHIDLDGGHFERRALPVNAMRQFIGGRGINMRHLHRVLRADVPALDPRTPLLFAAGPLVGTSFPGGARFNVSGRSPQTGILGDSNAGGFFGPELRFAGVDQLVLTGRAKRPSILWIDDEKTQLIDAGDVWGLDTVEAT
;
A
#
# COMPACT_ATOMS: atom_id res chain seq x y z
N MET A 1 -18.10 -10.75 -7.65
CA MET A 1 -16.80 -10.06 -7.52
C MET A 1 -16.97 -9.02 -6.41
N ARG A 2 -16.10 -9.00 -5.38
CA ARG A 2 -16.25 -8.06 -4.24
C ARG A 2 -16.05 -6.61 -4.68
N ALA A 3 -16.60 -5.68 -3.92
CA ALA A 3 -16.34 -4.26 -4.14
C ALA A 3 -14.84 -3.97 -3.91
N PRO A 4 -14.19 -3.19 -4.79
CA PRO A 4 -12.81 -2.77 -4.59
C PRO A 4 -12.65 -1.94 -3.31
N CYS A 5 -11.58 -2.15 -2.56
CA CYS A 5 -11.37 -1.61 -1.22
C CYS A 5 -9.96 -1.03 -1.07
N ALA A 6 -9.87 0.16 -0.48
CA ALA A 6 -8.62 0.75 -0.01
C ALA A 6 -8.56 0.68 1.53
N LEU A 7 -7.48 0.15 2.06
CA LEU A 7 -7.17 0.16 3.50
C LEU A 7 -6.25 1.35 3.78
N HIS A 8 -6.76 2.32 4.54
CA HIS A 8 -6.03 3.49 5.00
C HIS A 8 -5.46 3.26 6.38
N ILE A 9 -4.17 3.53 6.53
CA ILE A 9 -3.42 3.36 7.77
C ILE A 9 -2.79 4.72 8.13
N ASP A 10 -3.20 5.27 9.26
CA ASP A 10 -2.51 6.36 9.93
C ASP A 10 -1.62 5.79 11.04
N LEU A 11 -0.31 5.83 10.81
CA LEU A 11 0.71 5.33 11.74
C LEU A 11 0.96 6.28 12.92
N ASP A 12 0.57 7.56 12.85
CA ASP A 12 0.70 8.50 13.97
C ASP A 12 -0.36 8.18 15.04
N GLY A 13 -1.62 8.07 14.60
CA GLY A 13 -2.78 7.80 15.45
C GLY A 13 -3.07 6.31 15.69
N GLY A 14 -2.49 5.40 14.90
CA GLY A 14 -2.82 3.99 14.92
C GLY A 14 -4.24 3.71 14.41
N HIS A 15 -4.74 4.52 13.48
CA HIS A 15 -6.09 4.40 12.94
C HIS A 15 -6.09 3.60 11.63
N PHE A 16 -7.04 2.66 11.52
CA PHE A 16 -7.19 1.78 10.36
C PHE A 16 -8.60 1.91 9.81
N GLU A 17 -8.73 2.19 8.52
CA GLU A 17 -10.04 2.40 7.90
C GLU A 17 -10.11 1.74 6.53
N ARG A 18 -11.11 0.88 6.32
CA ARG A 18 -11.45 0.32 5.02
C ARG A 18 -12.42 1.25 4.30
N ARG A 19 -12.07 1.68 3.10
CA ARG A 19 -12.89 2.57 2.26
C ARG A 19 -13.15 1.93 0.91
N ALA A 20 -14.38 2.02 0.44
CA ALA A 20 -14.72 1.57 -0.91
C ALA A 20 -13.97 2.41 -1.95
N LEU A 21 -13.30 1.74 -2.90
CA LEU A 21 -12.73 2.39 -4.07
C LEU A 21 -13.84 2.67 -5.10
N PRO A 22 -14.01 3.92 -5.56
CA PRO A 22 -15.06 4.24 -6.52
C PRO A 22 -14.95 3.42 -7.81
N VAL A 23 -16.05 2.80 -8.23
CA VAL A 23 -16.09 1.95 -9.43
C VAL A 23 -15.65 2.71 -10.69
N ASN A 24 -16.02 4.00 -10.80
CA ASN A 24 -15.58 4.84 -11.91
C ASN A 24 -14.05 5.01 -11.94
N ALA A 25 -13.41 5.14 -10.77
CA ALA A 25 -11.96 5.21 -10.67
C ALA A 25 -11.32 3.89 -11.12
N MET A 26 -11.88 2.76 -10.70
CA MET A 26 -11.39 1.45 -11.12
C MET A 26 -11.54 1.23 -12.63
N ARG A 27 -12.61 1.74 -13.25
CA ARG A 27 -12.77 1.69 -14.72
C ARG A 27 -11.78 2.61 -15.46
N GLN A 28 -11.53 3.80 -14.93
CA GLN A 28 -10.64 4.78 -15.57
C GLN A 28 -9.16 4.46 -15.41
N PHE A 29 -8.77 3.87 -14.27
CA PHE A 29 -7.37 3.66 -13.89
C PHE A 29 -7.00 2.19 -13.70
N ILE A 30 -7.94 1.27 -13.93
CA ILE A 30 -7.79 -0.20 -13.96
C ILE A 30 -7.48 -0.84 -12.60
N GLY A 31 -6.60 -0.24 -11.79
CA GLY A 31 -6.08 -0.79 -10.53
C GLY A 31 -4.55 -0.61 -10.45
N GLY A 32 -3.90 -1.26 -9.48
CA GLY A 32 -2.44 -1.24 -9.34
C GLY A 32 -1.85 0.17 -9.39
N ARG A 33 -0.80 0.36 -10.20
CA ARG A 33 -0.16 1.68 -10.42
C ARG A 33 -1.17 2.78 -10.73
N GLY A 34 -2.17 2.54 -11.57
CA GLY A 34 -3.11 3.58 -11.99
C GLY A 34 -3.89 4.18 -10.81
N ILE A 35 -4.34 3.33 -9.88
CA ILE A 35 -5.08 3.79 -8.70
C ILE A 35 -4.16 4.51 -7.70
N ASN A 36 -2.90 4.07 -7.59
CA ASN A 36 -1.88 4.80 -6.84
C ASN A 36 -1.63 6.19 -7.44
N MET A 37 -1.45 6.31 -8.76
CA MET A 37 -1.22 7.60 -9.42
C MET A 37 -2.40 8.55 -9.23
N ARG A 38 -3.63 8.06 -9.39
CA ARG A 38 -4.84 8.86 -9.14
C ARG A 38 -4.88 9.36 -7.71
N HIS A 39 -4.50 8.53 -6.74
CA HIS A 39 -4.47 8.91 -5.34
C HIS A 39 -3.40 9.97 -5.09
N LEU A 40 -2.14 9.72 -5.50
CA LEU A 40 -1.03 10.67 -5.34
C LEU A 40 -1.34 12.01 -6.00
N HIS A 41 -1.88 12.03 -7.22
CA HIS A 41 -2.27 13.26 -7.90
C HIS A 41 -3.22 14.15 -7.08
N ARG A 42 -4.04 13.55 -6.20
CA ARG A 42 -5.02 14.29 -5.39
C ARG A 42 -4.46 14.78 -4.06
N VAL A 43 -3.52 14.03 -3.47
CA VAL A 43 -3.09 14.27 -2.09
C VAL A 43 -1.65 14.76 -1.97
N LEU A 44 -0.83 14.52 -2.99
CA LEU A 44 0.57 14.90 -2.96
C LEU A 44 0.68 16.42 -3.07
N ARG A 45 1.33 17.03 -2.07
CA ARG A 45 1.58 18.47 -2.08
C ARG A 45 3.04 18.73 -2.43
N ALA A 46 3.27 19.75 -3.27
CA ALA A 46 4.62 20.08 -3.74
C ALA A 46 5.54 20.53 -2.59
N ASP A 47 4.98 21.17 -1.57
CA ASP A 47 5.66 21.72 -0.39
C ASP A 47 5.98 20.67 0.69
N VAL A 48 5.53 19.42 0.54
CA VAL A 48 5.74 18.35 1.54
C VAL A 48 6.89 17.42 1.09
N PRO A 49 8.00 17.33 1.86
CA PRO A 49 9.14 16.47 1.53
C PRO A 49 8.79 14.98 1.47
N ALA A 50 9.60 14.19 0.77
CA ALA A 50 9.35 12.76 0.57
C ALA A 50 9.31 11.92 1.86
N LEU A 51 10.17 12.24 2.84
CA LEU A 51 10.27 11.52 4.12
C LEU A 51 9.43 12.14 5.25
N ASP A 52 8.61 13.14 4.92
CA ASP A 52 7.65 13.73 5.84
C ASP A 52 6.51 12.72 6.11
N PRO A 53 6.06 12.55 7.37
CA PRO A 53 4.95 11.64 7.72
C PRO A 53 3.66 11.90 6.93
N ARG A 54 3.44 13.12 6.44
CA ARG A 54 2.27 13.48 5.62
C ARG A 54 2.37 12.97 4.19
N THR A 55 3.56 12.58 3.71
CA THR A 55 3.74 12.01 2.38
C THR A 55 3.32 10.53 2.40
N PRO A 56 2.29 10.14 1.62
CA PRO A 56 1.80 8.77 1.66
C PRO A 56 2.71 7.81 0.89
N LEU A 57 2.78 6.56 1.38
CA LEU A 57 3.32 5.41 0.67
C LEU A 57 2.17 4.46 0.31
N LEU A 58 2.02 4.16 -0.97
CA LEU A 58 0.87 3.43 -1.50
C LEU A 58 1.28 2.08 -2.06
N PHE A 59 0.53 1.03 -1.74
CA PHE A 59 0.64 -0.28 -2.38
C PHE A 59 -0.66 -0.56 -3.10
N ALA A 60 -0.62 -1.10 -4.31
CA ALA A 60 -1.84 -1.51 -5.00
C ALA A 60 -1.63 -2.71 -5.91
N ALA A 61 -2.65 -3.56 -5.94
CA ALA A 61 -2.74 -4.71 -6.82
C ALA A 61 -3.67 -4.41 -8.01
N GLY A 62 -3.34 -4.96 -9.18
CA GLY A 62 -4.19 -4.89 -10.36
C GLY A 62 -5.40 -5.85 -10.28
N PRO A 63 -6.39 -5.70 -11.17
CA PRO A 63 -7.62 -6.49 -11.13
C PRO A 63 -7.41 -7.98 -11.43
N LEU A 64 -6.33 -8.33 -12.15
CA LEU A 64 -5.95 -9.72 -12.44
C LEU A 64 -5.15 -10.37 -11.30
N VAL A 65 -4.73 -9.60 -10.29
CA VAL A 65 -3.93 -10.12 -9.18
C VAL A 65 -4.78 -10.98 -8.26
N GLY A 66 -4.26 -12.15 -7.90
CA GLY A 66 -4.99 -13.16 -7.13
C GLY A 66 -5.99 -13.97 -7.95
N THR A 67 -5.89 -13.95 -9.28
CA THR A 67 -6.69 -14.79 -10.18
C THR A 67 -5.82 -15.89 -10.82
N SER A 68 -6.44 -16.82 -11.55
CA SER A 68 -5.72 -17.85 -12.33
C SER A 68 -5.01 -17.30 -13.59
N PHE A 69 -5.01 -15.98 -13.81
CA PHE A 69 -4.34 -15.38 -14.95
C PHE A 69 -2.80 -15.59 -14.85
N PRO A 70 -2.13 -16.03 -15.93
CA PRO A 70 -0.68 -16.22 -15.91
C PRO A 70 0.06 -14.94 -15.51
N GLY A 71 0.84 -14.99 -14.43
CA GLY A 71 1.56 -13.82 -13.90
C GLY A 71 0.70 -12.83 -13.11
N GLY A 72 -0.52 -13.20 -12.72
CA GLY A 72 -1.44 -12.42 -11.87
C GLY A 72 -1.00 -12.27 -10.41
N ALA A 73 0.26 -11.84 -10.19
CA ALA A 73 0.90 -11.80 -8.88
C ALA A 73 1.71 -10.51 -8.64
N ARG A 74 1.63 -9.53 -9.56
CA ARG A 74 2.39 -8.28 -9.49
C ARG A 74 1.64 -7.21 -8.69
N PHE A 75 2.37 -6.38 -7.95
CA PHE A 75 1.84 -5.19 -7.28
C PHE A 75 2.79 -4.00 -7.45
N ASN A 76 2.27 -2.79 -7.23
CA ASN A 76 3.04 -1.55 -7.31
C ASN A 76 3.15 -0.89 -5.94
N VAL A 77 4.32 -0.30 -5.68
CA VAL A 77 4.56 0.57 -4.53
C VAL A 77 4.93 1.96 -5.06
N SER A 78 4.18 2.96 -4.64
CA SER A 78 4.29 4.32 -5.19
C SER A 78 4.32 5.38 -4.09
N GLY A 79 5.07 6.45 -4.32
CA GLY A 79 5.16 7.59 -3.40
C GLY A 79 6.00 8.72 -4.00
N ARG A 80 6.43 9.67 -3.16
CA ARG A 80 7.47 10.63 -3.56
C ARG A 80 8.84 9.99 -3.32
N SER A 81 9.69 9.97 -4.33
CA SER A 81 11.04 9.44 -4.20
C SER A 81 11.89 10.39 -3.34
N PRO A 82 12.54 9.92 -2.26
CA PRO A 82 13.47 10.73 -1.50
C PRO A 82 14.77 11.02 -2.26
N GLN A 83 15.14 10.17 -3.22
CA GLN A 83 16.36 10.35 -4.02
C GLN A 83 16.16 11.41 -5.11
N THR A 84 15.03 11.38 -5.80
CA THR A 84 14.80 12.25 -6.97
C THR A 84 13.87 13.43 -6.68
N GLY A 85 13.17 13.43 -5.55
CA GLY A 85 12.23 14.49 -5.16
C GLY A 85 10.94 14.52 -5.99
N ILE A 86 10.77 13.62 -6.95
CA ILE A 86 9.59 13.50 -7.84
C ILE A 86 8.82 12.21 -7.55
N LEU A 87 7.89 11.85 -8.44
CA LEU A 87 7.17 10.57 -8.37
C LEU A 87 8.13 9.38 -8.39
N GLY A 88 8.00 8.50 -7.40
CA GLY A 88 8.60 7.16 -7.38
C GLY A 88 7.54 6.08 -7.55
N ASP A 89 7.83 5.06 -8.35
CA ASP A 89 7.01 3.86 -8.49
C ASP A 89 7.92 2.65 -8.72
N SER A 90 7.60 1.54 -8.07
CA SER A 90 8.29 0.27 -8.22
C SER A 90 7.27 -0.86 -8.36
N ASN A 91 7.66 -1.94 -9.03
CA ASN A 91 6.83 -3.13 -9.21
C ASN A 91 7.55 -4.38 -8.69
N ALA A 92 6.83 -5.21 -7.95
CA ALA A 92 7.31 -6.49 -7.46
C ALA A 92 6.30 -7.60 -7.74
N GLY A 93 6.77 -8.85 -7.72
CA GLY A 93 5.96 -10.06 -7.84
C GLY A 93 5.94 -10.86 -6.53
N GLY A 94 5.75 -12.17 -6.64
CA GLY A 94 5.68 -13.07 -5.47
C GLY A 94 4.26 -13.20 -4.92
N PHE A 95 4.14 -13.52 -3.63
CA PHE A 95 2.85 -13.87 -3.02
C PHE A 95 2.15 -12.69 -2.35
N PHE A 96 2.86 -11.60 -2.05
CA PHE A 96 2.29 -10.44 -1.34
C PHE A 96 1.07 -9.82 -2.03
N GLY A 97 1.13 -9.59 -3.36
CA GLY A 97 0.03 -8.99 -4.10
C GLY A 97 -1.27 -9.81 -4.06
N PRO A 98 -1.21 -11.13 -4.35
CA PRO A 98 -2.33 -12.05 -4.16
C PRO A 98 -2.86 -12.08 -2.71
N GLU A 99 -1.99 -12.24 -1.70
CA GLU A 99 -2.40 -12.32 -0.30
C GLU A 99 -3.11 -11.04 0.17
N LEU A 100 -2.61 -9.87 -0.22
CA LEU A 100 -3.28 -8.59 0.07
C LEU A 100 -4.70 -8.55 -0.52
N ARG A 101 -4.87 -9.08 -1.73
CA ARG A 101 -6.17 -9.15 -2.42
C ARG A 101 -7.12 -10.15 -1.77
N PHE A 102 -6.60 -11.28 -1.30
CA PHE A 102 -7.37 -12.29 -0.56
C PHE A 102 -7.85 -11.76 0.79
N ALA A 103 -7.02 -10.99 1.49
CA ALA A 103 -7.39 -10.26 2.71
C ALA A 103 -8.39 -9.09 2.51
N GLY A 104 -8.95 -8.96 1.30
CA GLY A 104 -9.97 -7.96 1.01
C GLY A 104 -9.43 -6.57 0.65
N VAL A 105 -8.13 -6.41 0.37
CA VAL A 105 -7.50 -5.10 0.13
C VAL A 105 -6.98 -4.99 -1.31
N ASP A 106 -7.39 -3.95 -2.04
CA ASP A 106 -6.92 -3.66 -3.41
C ASP A 106 -5.86 -2.55 -3.44
N GLN A 107 -5.95 -1.63 -2.48
CA GLN A 107 -4.97 -0.56 -2.25
C GLN A 107 -4.69 -0.44 -0.76
N LEU A 108 -3.43 -0.35 -0.37
CA LEU A 108 -2.98 0.02 0.97
C LEU A 108 -2.41 1.44 0.92
N VAL A 109 -2.90 2.32 1.78
CA VAL A 109 -2.50 3.72 1.87
C VAL A 109 -1.86 3.94 3.24
N LEU A 110 -0.54 4.11 3.30
CA LEU A 110 0.19 4.37 4.54
C LEU A 110 0.50 5.86 4.65
N THR A 111 0.18 6.44 5.81
CA THR A 111 0.52 7.80 6.21
C THR A 111 0.99 7.82 7.67
N GLY A 112 1.63 8.90 8.10
CA GLY A 112 2.13 9.07 9.45
C GLY A 112 3.46 8.35 9.68
N ARG A 113 3.87 8.27 10.96
CA ARG A 113 5.08 7.60 11.40
C ARG A 113 4.85 6.87 12.73
N ALA A 114 5.06 5.56 12.73
CA ALA A 114 4.96 4.77 13.95
C ALA A 114 6.01 5.23 14.99
N LYS A 115 5.64 5.21 16.27
CA LYS A 115 6.49 5.67 17.39
C LYS A 115 7.73 4.80 17.64
N ARG A 116 7.71 3.56 17.13
CA ARG A 116 8.76 2.53 17.24
C ARG A 116 8.71 1.66 15.99
N PRO A 117 9.77 0.89 15.67
CA PRO A 117 9.69 -0.17 14.67
C PRO A 117 8.44 -1.03 14.86
N SER A 118 7.70 -1.27 13.78
CA SER A 118 6.43 -2.00 13.85
C SER A 118 6.14 -2.75 12.55
N ILE A 119 5.50 -3.91 12.68
CA ILE A 119 4.95 -4.68 11.57
C ILE A 119 3.47 -4.34 11.44
N LEU A 120 3.02 -4.01 10.23
CA LEU A 120 1.60 -3.98 9.89
C LEU A 120 1.13 -5.40 9.59
N TRP A 121 0.29 -5.95 10.47
CA TRP A 121 -0.28 -7.27 10.30
C TRP A 121 -1.73 -7.14 9.84
N ILE A 122 -2.04 -7.79 8.71
CA ILE A 122 -3.35 -7.82 8.09
C ILE A 122 -3.73 -9.30 7.97
N ASP A 123 -4.85 -9.67 8.59
CA ASP A 123 -5.41 -11.02 8.54
C ASP A 123 -6.92 -10.86 8.28
N ASP A 124 -7.29 -11.00 7.00
CA ASP A 124 -8.61 -10.67 6.48
C ASP A 124 -9.10 -9.30 6.99
N GLU A 125 -10.13 -9.26 7.83
CA GLU A 125 -10.71 -8.02 8.37
C GLU A 125 -9.93 -7.44 9.55
N LYS A 126 -9.03 -8.21 10.17
CA LYS A 126 -8.22 -7.76 11.29
C LYS A 126 -6.99 -7.03 10.79
N THR A 127 -6.72 -5.86 11.37
CA THR A 127 -5.54 -5.04 11.06
C THR A 127 -4.98 -4.47 12.35
N GLN A 128 -3.68 -4.63 12.57
CA GLN A 128 -2.99 -4.11 13.76
C GLN A 128 -1.52 -3.80 13.48
N LEU A 129 -0.94 -2.95 14.33
CA LEU A 129 0.51 -2.75 14.40
C LEU A 129 1.07 -3.58 15.54
N ILE A 130 2.07 -4.40 15.26
CA ILE A 130 2.77 -5.26 16.22
C ILE A 130 4.17 -4.68 16.43
N ASP A 131 4.71 -4.81 17.65
CA ASP A 131 6.14 -4.51 17.91
C ASP A 131 7.02 -5.31 16.95
N ALA A 132 8.06 -4.66 16.43
CA ALA A 132 9.01 -5.29 15.51
C ALA A 132 10.46 -4.98 15.91
N GLY A 133 10.72 -4.78 17.21
CA GLY A 133 12.04 -4.44 17.72
C GLY A 133 13.03 -5.60 17.62
N ASP A 134 12.56 -6.83 17.65
CA ASP A 134 13.33 -8.06 17.50
C ASP A 134 13.81 -8.31 16.05
N VAL A 135 13.04 -7.86 15.06
CA VAL A 135 13.40 -7.96 13.64
C VAL A 135 14.03 -6.67 13.08
N TRP A 136 14.03 -5.59 13.85
CA TRP A 136 14.57 -4.32 13.38
C TRP A 136 16.09 -4.36 13.24
N GLY A 137 16.58 -4.13 12.03
CA GLY A 137 18.01 -4.16 11.70
C GLY A 137 18.49 -5.49 11.11
N LEU A 138 17.62 -6.51 11.03
CA LEU A 138 17.86 -7.72 10.25
C LEU A 138 17.74 -7.43 8.75
N ASP A 139 18.28 -8.33 7.92
CA ASP A 139 18.05 -8.26 6.47
C ASP A 139 16.63 -8.71 6.08
N THR A 140 16.29 -8.58 4.80
CA THR A 140 14.93 -8.88 4.32
C THR A 140 14.57 -10.37 4.38
N VAL A 141 15.54 -11.28 4.34
CA VAL A 141 15.30 -12.74 4.38
C VAL A 141 15.19 -13.19 5.84
N GLU A 142 16.04 -12.67 6.71
CA GLU A 142 16.00 -12.97 8.15
C GLU A 142 14.71 -12.45 8.83
N ALA A 143 14.13 -11.36 8.32
CA ALA A 143 12.93 -10.74 8.87
C ALA A 143 11.60 -11.37 8.40
N THR A 144 11.62 -12.36 7.50
CA THR A 144 10.42 -12.98 6.87
C THR A 144 10.35 -14.47 7.13
#